data_AF-A0A9P5BSR7-F1
#
_entry.id   AF-A0A9P5BSR7-F1
#
_cell.length_a   1.000
_cell.length_b   1.000
_cell.length_c   1.000
_cell.angle_alpha   90.00
_cell.angle_beta   90.00
_cell.angle_gamma   90.00
#
_symmetry.space_group_name_H-M   'P 1'
#
loop_
_entity.id
_entity.type
_entity.pdbx_description
1 polymer ?
#
loop_
_entity_poly.entity_id
_entity_poly.type
_entity_poly.pdbx_seq_one_letter_code
_entity_poly.pdbx_strand_id
1 'polypeptide(L)'
;MATPDVDDLNKDLTNRYNQIWDLYFCGKRFVAFTMAEDLVREPGLCADHEAGMHQLLTCHPLNDDTIMHAQEVVRIDSEIVQKYHDTATMHEQAFMQTKLRFAKEHLQLVLEKKRKLDEEIAFWMSVEFVKVDAQDTQPKQAEQGEQAQRPAVPEDDNNLGDMLPLSPTTAADDELLRSSQNAPSDTTRRTDESS
;
A
#
# COMPACT_ATOMS: atom_id res chain seq x y z
N MET A 1 9.21 -42.32 16.08
CA MET A 1 8.32 -41.28 15.55
C MET A 1 7.91 -41.73 14.17
N ALA A 2 6.61 -41.94 13.93
CA ALA A 2 6.12 -42.27 12.60
C ALA A 2 6.24 -41.01 11.74
N THR A 3 6.93 -41.09 10.61
CA THR A 3 6.90 -40.04 9.60
C THR A 3 5.47 -39.97 9.07
N PRO A 4 4.82 -38.79 9.06
CA PRO A 4 3.52 -38.66 8.42
C PRO A 4 3.62 -39.14 6.98
N ASP A 5 2.57 -39.81 6.49
CA ASP A 5 2.49 -40.24 5.10
C ASP A 5 2.60 -39.00 4.20
N VAL A 6 3.32 -39.12 3.08
CA VAL A 6 3.57 -38.01 2.16
C VAL A 6 2.25 -37.47 1.60
N ASP A 7 1.29 -38.36 1.38
CA ASP A 7 -0.06 -38.02 0.92
C ASP A 7 -0.87 -37.27 1.98
N ASP A 8 -0.71 -37.61 3.27
CA ASP A 8 -1.35 -36.91 4.38
C ASP A 8 -0.79 -35.49 4.55
N LEU A 9 0.53 -35.32 4.38
CA LEU A 9 1.18 -34.01 4.45
C LEU A 9 0.71 -33.08 3.31
N ASN A 10 0.66 -33.59 2.09
CA ASN A 10 0.21 -32.79 0.93
C ASN A 10 -1.26 -32.37 1.07
N LYS A 11 -2.10 -33.26 1.61
CA LYS A 11 -3.50 -32.96 1.90
C LYS A 11 -3.65 -31.87 2.97
N ASP A 12 -2.87 -31.93 4.04
CA ASP A 12 -2.85 -30.90 5.07
C ASP A 12 -2.46 -29.53 4.51
N LEU A 13 -1.36 -29.46 3.76
CA LEU A 13 -0.89 -28.23 3.11
C LEU A 13 -1.95 -27.63 2.17
N THR A 14 -2.61 -28.48 1.39
CA THR A 14 -3.70 -28.07 0.50
C THR A 14 -4.89 -27.51 1.28
N ASN A 15 -5.27 -28.14 2.39
CA ASN A 15 -6.36 -27.66 3.23
C ASN A 15 -6.04 -26.29 3.84
N ARG A 16 -4.80 -26.09 4.31
CA ARG A 16 -4.36 -24.80 4.86
C ARG A 16 -4.28 -23.72 3.81
N TYR A 17 -3.79 -24.03 2.61
CA TYR A 17 -3.84 -23.13 1.46
C TYR A 17 -5.27 -22.65 1.18
N ASN A 18 -6.24 -23.56 1.10
CA ASN A 18 -7.64 -23.22 0.86
C ASN A 18 -8.24 -22.38 2.00
N GLN A 19 -7.96 -22.77 3.25
CA GLN A 19 -8.42 -22.04 4.43
C GLN A 19 -7.92 -20.59 4.44
N ILE A 20 -6.68 -20.35 4.04
CA ILE A 20 -6.10 -19.00 3.97
C ILE A 20 -6.86 -18.13 2.96
N TRP A 21 -7.15 -18.68 1.77
CA TRP A 21 -7.97 -17.97 0.78
C TRP A 21 -9.39 -17.72 1.28
N ASP A 22 -10.01 -18.70 1.95
CA ASP A 22 -11.34 -18.52 2.57
C ASP A 22 -11.33 -17.38 3.59
N LEU A 23 -10.30 -17.30 4.44
CA LEU A 23 -10.13 -16.21 5.41
C LEU A 23 -10.00 -14.85 4.70
N TYR A 24 -9.24 -14.80 3.60
CA TYR A 24 -9.08 -13.59 2.80
C TYR A 24 -10.43 -13.11 2.23
N PHE A 25 -11.20 -14.02 1.63
CA PHE A 25 -12.52 -13.70 1.06
C PHE A 25 -13.59 -13.41 2.13
N CYS A 26 -13.48 -13.99 3.33
CA CYS A 26 -14.32 -13.65 4.48
C CYS A 26 -13.98 -12.29 5.13
N GLY A 27 -13.03 -11.53 4.58
CA GLY A 27 -12.62 -10.23 5.11
C GLY A 27 -11.65 -10.31 6.29
N LYS A 28 -11.25 -11.51 6.73
CA LYS A 28 -10.25 -11.72 7.79
C LYS A 28 -8.83 -11.61 7.22
N ARG A 29 -8.57 -10.52 6.51
CA ARG A 29 -7.38 -10.33 5.67
C ARG A 29 -6.08 -10.39 6.46
N PHE A 30 -6.00 -9.72 7.60
CA PHE A 30 -4.78 -9.73 8.43
C PHE A 30 -4.39 -11.15 8.84
N VAL A 31 -5.36 -11.95 9.31
CA VAL A 31 -5.13 -13.36 9.68
C VAL A 31 -4.69 -14.17 8.46
N ALA A 32 -5.38 -14.00 7.33
CA ALA A 32 -5.02 -14.69 6.09
C ALA A 32 -3.58 -14.40 5.67
N PHE A 33 -3.15 -13.14 5.76
CA PHE A 33 -1.80 -12.75 5.40
C PHE A 33 -0.75 -13.31 6.35
N THR A 34 -0.95 -13.22 7.66
CA THR A 34 -0.03 -13.82 8.64
C THR A 34 0.13 -15.32 8.38
N MET A 35 -0.98 -16.03 8.14
CA MET A 35 -0.92 -17.46 7.82
C MET A 35 -0.26 -17.75 6.47
N ALA A 36 -0.41 -16.86 5.47
CA ALA A 36 0.24 -17.01 4.19
C ALA A 36 1.77 -16.85 4.29
N GLU A 37 2.25 -15.92 5.12
CA GLU A 37 3.68 -15.77 5.41
C GLU A 37 4.28 -17.01 6.08
N ASP A 38 3.53 -17.65 6.98
CA ASP A 38 3.97 -18.88 7.61
C ASP A 38 4.00 -20.02 6.58
N LEU A 39 2.90 -20.22 5.85
CA LEU A 39 2.74 -21.33 4.91
C LEU A 39 3.78 -21.29 3.78
N VAL A 40 4.12 -20.11 3.27
CA VAL A 40 5.08 -19.99 2.16
C VAL A 40 6.51 -20.40 2.55
N ARG A 41 6.83 -20.39 3.84
CA ARG A 41 8.14 -20.83 4.36
C ARG A 41 8.17 -22.33 4.64
N GLU A 42 7.04 -23.02 4.52
CA GLU A 42 6.96 -24.43 4.87
C GLU A 42 7.48 -25.34 3.76
N PRO A 43 8.37 -26.30 4.09
CA PRO A 43 8.88 -27.23 3.12
C PRO A 43 7.78 -28.18 2.63
N GLY A 44 7.78 -28.48 1.34
CA GLY A 44 6.84 -29.41 0.72
C GLY A 44 5.56 -28.77 0.20
N LEU A 45 5.39 -27.45 0.35
CA LEU A 45 4.35 -26.72 -0.37
C LEU A 45 4.58 -26.87 -1.87
N CYS A 46 3.54 -27.24 -2.63
CA CYS A 46 3.67 -27.35 -4.07
C CYS A 46 3.79 -25.96 -4.72
N ALA A 47 4.49 -25.90 -5.85
CA ALA A 47 4.78 -24.64 -6.54
C ALA A 47 3.53 -23.80 -6.85
N ASP A 48 2.40 -24.43 -7.23
CA ASP A 48 1.15 -23.70 -7.47
C ASP A 48 0.61 -23.03 -6.21
N HIS A 49 0.67 -23.72 -5.07
CA HIS A 49 0.22 -23.16 -3.79
C HIS A 49 1.19 -22.08 -3.29
N GLU A 50 2.50 -22.29 -3.46
CA GLU A 50 3.53 -21.30 -3.14
C GLU A 50 3.33 -20.01 -3.94
N ALA A 51 3.16 -20.10 -5.26
CA ALA A 51 2.83 -18.97 -6.11
C ALA A 51 1.52 -18.28 -5.67
N GLY A 52 0.50 -19.06 -5.29
CA GLY A 52 -0.75 -18.52 -4.76
C GLY A 52 -0.58 -17.76 -3.45
N MET A 53 0.28 -18.24 -2.53
CA MET A 53 0.58 -17.53 -1.28
C MET A 53 1.36 -16.24 -1.52
N HIS A 54 2.37 -16.27 -2.40
CA HIS A 54 3.06 -15.05 -2.83
C HIS A 54 2.09 -14.04 -3.46
N GLN A 55 1.18 -14.50 -4.33
CA GLN A 55 0.16 -13.66 -4.94
C GLN A 55 -0.74 -13.00 -3.89
N LEU A 56 -1.16 -13.74 -2.87
CA LEU A 56 -1.95 -13.20 -1.77
C LEU A 56 -1.17 -12.12 -1.00
N LEU A 57 0.12 -12.36 -0.72
CA LEU A 57 0.97 -11.43 0.02
C LEU A 57 1.23 -10.11 -0.73
N THR A 58 1.13 -10.09 -2.06
CA THR A 58 1.18 -8.84 -2.83
C THR A 58 0.00 -7.89 -2.56
N CYS A 59 -1.09 -8.40 -1.97
CA CYS A 59 -2.27 -7.62 -1.62
C CYS A 59 -2.20 -7.07 -0.18
N HIS A 60 -1.12 -7.36 0.55
CA HIS A 60 -0.95 -6.87 1.92
C HIS A 60 -0.60 -5.38 1.93
N PRO A 61 -1.42 -4.51 2.53
CA PRO A 61 -1.25 -3.07 2.44
C PRO A 61 -0.01 -2.52 3.18
N LEU A 62 0.54 -3.29 4.10
CA LEU A 62 1.70 -2.90 4.93
C LEU A 62 2.94 -3.76 4.67
N ASN A 63 2.97 -4.50 3.56
CA ASN A 63 4.10 -5.39 3.27
C ASN A 63 5.11 -4.68 2.37
N ASP A 64 6.26 -4.35 2.93
CA ASP A 64 7.36 -3.70 2.21
C ASP A 64 7.96 -4.64 1.13
N ASP A 65 7.78 -5.95 1.28
CA ASP A 65 8.24 -6.99 0.38
C ASP A 65 7.25 -7.28 -0.77
N THR A 66 6.24 -6.43 -0.98
CA THR A 66 5.23 -6.61 -2.05
C THR A 66 5.86 -6.86 -3.42
N ILE A 67 6.96 -6.16 -3.75
CA ILE A 67 7.70 -6.39 -5.02
C ILE A 67 8.34 -7.76 -5.04
N MET A 68 9.01 -8.17 -3.95
CA MET A 68 9.65 -9.48 -3.86
C MET A 68 8.61 -10.57 -4.06
N HIS A 69 7.46 -10.48 -3.38
CA HIS A 69 6.38 -11.46 -3.59
C HIS A 69 5.89 -11.48 -5.03
N ALA A 70 5.69 -10.34 -5.69
CA ALA A 70 5.28 -10.29 -7.08
C ALA A 70 6.33 -10.89 -8.04
N GLN A 71 7.62 -10.65 -7.78
CA GLN A 71 8.71 -11.27 -8.53
C GLN A 71 8.72 -12.78 -8.36
N GLU A 72 8.43 -13.25 -7.15
CA GLU A 72 8.42 -14.68 -6.83
C GLU A 72 7.28 -15.42 -7.50
N VAL A 73 6.09 -14.82 -7.62
CA VAL A 73 5.01 -15.39 -8.46
C VAL A 73 5.48 -15.57 -9.90
N VAL A 74 6.13 -14.55 -10.48
CA VAL A 74 6.64 -14.63 -11.86
C VAL A 74 7.71 -15.71 -11.98
N ARG A 75 8.62 -15.85 -11.01
CA ARG A 75 9.65 -16.89 -10.99
C ARG A 75 9.01 -18.28 -10.99
N ILE A 76 8.12 -18.54 -10.04
CA ILE A 76 7.49 -19.86 -9.87
C ILE A 76 6.62 -20.22 -11.07
N ASP A 77 5.74 -19.33 -11.55
CA ASP A 77 4.90 -19.63 -12.71
C ASP A 77 5.76 -19.83 -13.99
N SER A 78 6.92 -19.16 -14.11
CA SER A 78 7.85 -19.41 -15.22
C SER A 78 8.45 -20.82 -15.12
N GLU A 79 8.81 -21.26 -13.92
CA GLU A 79 9.33 -22.62 -13.69
C GLU A 79 8.27 -23.68 -13.95
N ILE A 80 7.01 -23.45 -13.56
CA ILE A 80 5.89 -24.34 -13.87
C ILE A 80 5.72 -24.46 -15.38
N VAL A 81 5.67 -23.35 -16.12
CA VAL A 81 5.58 -23.35 -17.60
C VAL A 81 6.74 -24.13 -18.22
N GLN A 82 7.97 -23.91 -17.74
CA GLN A 82 9.15 -24.57 -18.28
C GLN A 82 9.16 -26.07 -17.98
N LYS A 83 8.77 -26.46 -16.77
CA LYS A 83 8.75 -27.86 -16.31
C LYS A 83 7.73 -28.70 -17.07
N TYR A 84 6.57 -28.14 -17.37
CA TYR A 84 5.47 -28.85 -18.02
C TYR A 84 5.37 -28.59 -19.53
N HIS A 85 6.32 -27.87 -20.12
CA HIS A 85 6.31 -27.48 -21.54
C HIS A 85 6.02 -28.66 -22.48
N ASP A 86 6.68 -29.80 -22.30
CA ASP A 86 6.56 -30.94 -23.24
C ASP A 86 5.50 -31.97 -22.84
N THR A 87 4.95 -31.89 -21.62
CA THR A 87 4.07 -32.92 -21.04
C THR A 87 2.63 -32.46 -20.87
N ALA A 88 2.40 -31.15 -20.78
CA ALA A 88 1.07 -30.58 -20.64
C ALA A 88 0.27 -30.69 -21.95
N THR A 89 -1.04 -30.89 -21.79
CA THR A 89 -2.00 -30.71 -22.88
C THR A 89 -2.00 -29.27 -23.37
N MET A 90 -2.49 -29.03 -24.60
CA MET A 90 -2.64 -27.66 -25.13
C MET A 90 -3.46 -26.75 -24.21
N HIS A 91 -4.49 -27.30 -23.55
CA HIS A 91 -5.33 -26.56 -22.62
C HIS A 91 -4.55 -26.13 -21.36
N GLU A 92 -3.82 -27.06 -20.76
CA GLU A 92 -2.98 -26.79 -19.60
C GLU A 92 -1.86 -25.78 -19.94
N GLN A 93 -1.22 -25.91 -21.11
CA GLN A 93 -0.24 -24.92 -21.57
C GLN A 93 -0.85 -23.53 -21.69
N ALA A 94 -2.03 -23.40 -22.30
CA ALA A 94 -2.72 -22.12 -22.42
C ALA A 94 -3.08 -21.52 -21.05
N PHE A 95 -3.50 -22.37 -20.10
CA PHE A 95 -3.79 -21.96 -18.73
C PHE A 95 -2.54 -21.46 -18.00
N MET A 96 -1.44 -22.22 -18.03
CA MET A 96 -0.18 -21.84 -17.39
C MET A 96 0.42 -20.55 -18.00
N GLN A 97 0.38 -20.41 -19.32
CA GLN A 97 0.80 -19.18 -20.01
C GLN A 97 -0.06 -17.98 -19.60
N THR A 98 -1.36 -18.20 -19.40
CA THR A 98 -2.28 -17.15 -18.92
C THR A 98 -1.96 -16.73 -17.49
N LYS A 99 -1.73 -17.70 -16.57
CA LYS A 99 -1.27 -17.41 -15.20
C LYS A 99 0.02 -16.58 -15.21
N LEU A 100 1.03 -17.04 -15.97
CA LEU A 100 2.31 -16.34 -16.07
C LEU A 100 2.18 -14.92 -16.63
N ARG A 101 1.31 -14.72 -17.63
CA ARG A 101 1.03 -13.38 -18.15
C ARG A 101 0.45 -12.48 -17.07
N PHE A 102 -0.55 -12.94 -16.33
CA PHE A 102 -1.14 -12.16 -15.25
C PHE A 102 -0.14 -11.84 -14.14
N ALA A 103 0.73 -12.79 -13.77
CA ALA A 103 1.79 -12.54 -12.81
C ALA A 103 2.73 -11.41 -13.26
N LYS A 104 3.12 -11.39 -14.54
CA LYS A 104 3.97 -10.35 -15.13
C LYS A 104 3.27 -8.98 -15.16
N GLU A 105 2.00 -8.94 -15.57
CA GLU A 105 1.19 -7.72 -15.56
C GLU A 105 1.03 -7.17 -14.14
N HIS A 106 0.81 -8.05 -13.16
CA HIS A 106 0.70 -7.66 -11.75
C HIS A 106 2.02 -7.11 -11.19
N LEU A 107 3.16 -7.73 -11.51
CA LEU A 107 4.47 -7.21 -11.16
C LEU A 107 4.71 -5.80 -11.73
N GLN A 108 4.35 -5.57 -13.00
CA GLN A 108 4.44 -4.24 -13.61
C GLN A 108 3.57 -3.22 -12.87
N LEU A 109 2.34 -3.60 -12.49
CA LEU A 109 1.45 -2.74 -11.72
C LEU A 109 2.03 -2.40 -10.35
N VAL A 110 2.62 -3.36 -9.65
CA VAL A 110 3.26 -3.14 -8.34
C VAL A 110 4.45 -2.19 -8.48
N LEU A 111 5.31 -2.39 -9.48
CA LEU A 111 6.45 -1.51 -9.74
C LEU A 111 6.02 -0.07 -10.05
N GLU A 112 4.97 0.08 -10.87
CA GLU A 112 4.42 1.39 -11.21
C GLU A 112 3.82 2.11 -10.00
N LYS A 113 3.11 1.38 -9.12
CA LYS A 113 2.60 1.94 -7.85
C LYS A 113 3.73 2.41 -6.95
N LYS A 114 4.80 1.63 -6.82
CA LYS A 114 5.97 2.03 -6.03
C LYS A 114 6.61 3.30 -6.61
N ARG A 115 6.82 3.35 -7.92
CA ARG A 115 7.38 4.54 -8.60
C ARG A 115 6.56 5.81 -8.29
N LYS A 116 5.22 5.72 -8.38
CA LYS A 116 4.34 6.85 -8.04
C LYS A 116 4.45 7.26 -6.58
N LEU A 117 4.49 6.29 -5.67
CA LEU A 117 4.67 6.57 -4.24
C LEU A 117 6.02 7.25 -3.96
N ASP A 118 7.10 6.77 -4.60
CA ASP A 118 8.43 7.36 -4.47
C ASP A 118 8.45 8.81 -5.01
N GLU A 119 7.76 9.07 -6.12
CA GLU A 119 7.57 10.43 -6.68
C GLU A 119 6.77 11.34 -5.73
N GLU A 120 5.69 10.83 -5.13
CA GLU A 120 4.89 11.57 -4.14
C GLU A 120 5.71 11.89 -2.88
N ILE A 121 6.46 10.93 -2.36
CA ILE A 121 7.35 11.12 -1.20
C ILE A 121 8.42 12.16 -1.53
N ALA A 122 9.07 12.08 -2.69
CA ALA A 122 10.06 13.06 -3.14
C ALA A 122 9.46 14.47 -3.26
N PHE A 123 8.23 14.58 -3.78
CA PHE A 123 7.50 15.84 -3.85
C PHE A 123 7.25 16.43 -2.45
N TRP A 124 6.71 15.63 -1.52
CA TRP A 124 6.44 16.10 -0.15
C TRP A 124 7.71 16.52 0.59
N MET A 125 8.80 15.76 0.48
CA MET A 125 10.09 16.15 1.03
C MET A 125 10.55 17.49 0.44
N SER A 126 10.44 17.69 -0.88
CA SER A 126 10.83 18.96 -1.51
C SER A 126 10.02 20.17 -1.02
N VAL A 127 8.71 20.00 -0.77
CA VAL A 127 7.84 21.06 -0.24
C VAL A 127 8.19 21.39 1.22
N GLU A 128 8.51 20.38 2.03
CA GLU A 128 8.89 20.57 3.43
C GLU A 128 10.23 21.29 3.57
N PHE A 129 11.23 20.95 2.73
CA PHE A 129 12.51 21.69 2.68
C PHE A 129 12.33 23.16 2.28
N VAL A 130 11.46 23.46 1.30
CA VAL A 130 11.18 24.86 0.89
C VAL A 130 10.52 25.68 2.01
N LYS A 131 9.72 25.06 2.89
CA LYS A 131 9.10 25.77 4.02
C LYS A 131 10.08 26.08 5.15
N VAL A 132 11.12 25.27 5.34
CA VAL A 132 12.15 25.49 6.37
C VAL A 132 13.08 26.64 5.96
N ASP A 133 13.53 26.69 4.71
CA ASP A 133 14.40 27.77 4.22
C ASP A 133 13.71 29.14 4.12
N ALA A 134 12.39 29.14 3.88
CA ALA A 134 11.61 30.39 3.81
C ALA A 134 11.41 31.08 5.18
N GLN A 135 11.64 30.39 6.31
CA GLN A 135 11.52 30.99 7.65
C GLN A 135 12.82 31.59 8.19
N ASP A 136 13.98 31.25 7.60
CA ASP A 136 15.29 31.73 8.07
C ASP A 136 15.82 32.98 7.32
N THR A 137 15.04 33.52 6.37
CA THR A 137 15.43 34.71 5.62
C THR A 137 14.63 35.94 6.06
N GLN A 138 14.83 36.40 7.30
CA GLN A 138 14.51 37.80 7.64
C GLN A 138 15.56 38.72 6.96
N PRO A 139 15.15 39.71 6.15
CA PRO A 139 16.09 40.67 5.59
C PRO A 139 16.60 41.58 6.71
N LYS A 140 17.87 41.44 7.08
CA LYS A 140 18.62 42.51 7.76
C LYS A 140 18.65 43.70 6.80
N GLN A 141 17.69 44.61 6.94
CA GLN A 141 17.73 45.91 6.29
C GLN A 141 18.96 46.66 6.78
N ALA A 142 19.69 47.18 5.81
CA ALA A 142 20.87 48.00 5.95
C ALA A 142 20.53 49.32 6.66
N GLU A 143 21.14 49.57 7.81
CA GLU A 143 21.38 50.92 8.30
C GLU A 143 22.82 51.29 7.98
N GLN A 144 23.00 52.01 6.86
CA GLN A 144 24.19 52.80 6.61
C GLN A 144 23.73 54.20 6.22
N GLY A 145 23.91 55.15 7.14
CA GLY A 145 23.57 56.55 7.00
C GLY A 145 24.16 57.36 8.14
N GLU A 146 25.47 57.62 8.08
CA GLU A 146 26.14 58.64 8.87
C GLU A 146 25.49 60.02 8.66
N GLN A 147 25.11 60.72 9.73
CA GLN A 147 25.41 62.14 9.89
C GLN A 147 25.24 62.66 11.33
N ALA A 148 26.38 63.12 11.87
CA ALA A 148 26.60 64.38 12.61
C ALA A 148 25.86 64.69 13.94
N GLN A 149 26.69 64.76 15.00
CA GLN A 149 26.78 65.79 16.07
C GLN A 149 25.60 66.01 17.04
N ARG A 150 25.90 65.70 18.32
CA ARG A 150 25.24 66.14 19.57
C ARG A 150 25.42 67.67 19.79
N PRO A 151 24.56 68.39 20.55
CA PRO A 151 24.56 68.24 22.02
C PRO A 151 23.21 68.40 22.78
N ALA A 152 23.15 67.68 23.91
CA ALA A 152 22.56 67.94 25.24
C ALA A 152 21.16 68.56 25.52
N VAL A 153 20.26 67.71 26.10
CA VAL A 153 19.50 67.82 27.41
C VAL A 153 18.42 68.93 27.60
N PRO A 154 17.35 68.81 28.44
CA PRO A 154 16.60 67.68 29.07
C PRO A 154 15.04 67.70 28.85
N GLU A 155 14.42 66.58 29.26
CA GLU A 155 13.09 66.36 29.89
C GLU A 155 11.94 67.38 29.73
N ASP A 156 10.79 66.94 29.20
CA ASP A 156 9.48 67.10 29.86
C ASP A 156 8.38 66.22 29.21
N ASP A 157 7.79 65.41 30.07
CA ASP A 157 6.35 65.18 30.31
C ASP A 157 5.32 64.80 29.20
N ASN A 158 4.47 63.83 29.60
CA ASN A 158 3.08 63.57 29.19
C ASN A 158 2.75 62.72 27.93
N ASN A 159 2.62 61.40 28.17
CA ASN A 159 1.35 60.63 28.22
C ASN A 159 0.25 60.99 27.18
N LEU A 160 -0.08 60.06 26.25
CA LEU A 160 -1.41 59.44 26.06
C LEU A 160 -1.54 58.66 24.72
N GLY A 161 -2.28 57.55 24.76
CA GLY A 161 -2.95 56.91 23.61
C GLY A 161 -2.16 55.76 22.97
N ASP A 162 -2.67 54.56 22.72
CA ASP A 162 -4.01 53.99 22.80
C ASP A 162 -3.82 52.47 22.98
N MET A 163 -4.45 51.89 24.00
CA MET A 163 -4.62 50.44 24.11
C MET A 163 -5.90 50.04 23.37
N LEU A 164 -5.76 49.28 22.28
CA LEU A 164 -6.82 48.42 21.77
C LEU A 164 -6.32 46.97 21.76
N PRO A 165 -7.02 46.05 22.46
CA PRO A 165 -6.88 44.63 22.19
C PRO A 165 -8.17 44.00 21.64
N LEU A 166 -7.92 43.17 20.62
CA LEU A 166 -8.48 41.84 20.38
C LEU A 166 -9.79 41.67 19.59
N SER A 167 -9.60 40.92 18.50
CA SER A 167 -10.55 40.28 17.60
C SER A 167 -11.48 39.26 18.30
N PRO A 168 -12.66 38.97 17.72
CA PRO A 168 -13.62 38.01 18.25
C PRO A 168 -13.27 36.56 17.90
N THR A 169 -13.58 35.64 18.81
CA THR A 169 -13.61 34.18 18.59
C THR A 169 -15.06 33.70 18.63
N THR A 170 -15.55 33.12 17.54
CA THR A 170 -16.80 32.31 17.45
C THR A 170 -16.74 31.60 16.09
N ALA A 171 -16.48 30.29 15.99
CA ALA A 171 -17.31 29.12 16.32
C ALA A 171 -18.52 28.94 15.37
N ALA A 172 -18.49 27.83 14.61
CA ALA A 172 -19.54 27.13 13.82
C ALA A 172 -18.84 26.43 12.63
N ASP A 173 -19.08 25.20 12.17
CA ASP A 173 -20.02 24.09 12.41
C ASP A 173 -19.30 22.87 11.76
N ASP A 174 -19.19 21.67 12.34
CA ASP A 174 -20.17 20.60 12.57
C ASP A 174 -21.13 20.28 11.41
N GLU A 175 -20.82 19.24 10.64
CA GLU A 175 -21.74 18.19 10.16
C GLU A 175 -21.09 17.43 9.00
N LEU A 176 -20.88 16.11 9.17
CA LEU A 176 -21.03 15.13 8.09
C LEU A 176 -21.11 13.71 8.68
N LEU A 177 -22.35 13.30 8.96
CA LEU A 177 -22.74 11.91 9.15
C LEU A 177 -23.69 11.49 8.02
N ARG A 178 -23.61 10.19 7.67
CA ARG A 178 -24.45 9.38 6.76
C ARG A 178 -24.00 9.38 5.29
N SER A 179 -23.97 8.26 4.56
CA SER A 179 -24.72 7.01 4.73
C SER A 179 -24.02 5.84 4.04
N SER A 180 -23.95 4.71 4.73
CA SER A 180 -23.81 3.38 4.13
C SER A 180 -25.13 2.97 3.46
N GLN A 181 -25.07 2.38 2.27
CA GLN A 181 -26.12 1.51 1.75
C GLN A 181 -25.50 0.27 1.08
N ASN A 182 -25.59 -0.83 1.81
CA ASN A 182 -25.58 -2.19 1.27
C ASN A 182 -26.99 -2.53 0.76
N ALA A 183 -27.09 -3.21 -0.38
CA ALA A 183 -28.15 -4.17 -0.67
C ALA A 183 -27.71 -5.16 -1.78
N PRO A 184 -28.29 -6.38 -1.82
CA PRO A 184 -27.63 -7.59 -2.33
C PRO A 184 -28.19 -8.13 -3.67
N SER A 185 -27.55 -9.21 -4.11
CA SER A 185 -27.76 -10.14 -5.22
C SER A 185 -29.18 -10.32 -5.77
N ASP A 186 -29.27 -10.55 -7.09
CA ASP A 186 -30.30 -11.43 -7.62
C ASP A 186 -29.76 -12.42 -8.66
N THR A 187 -30.21 -13.65 -8.51
CA THR A 187 -29.81 -14.88 -9.19
C THR A 187 -30.87 -15.18 -10.23
N THR A 188 -30.50 -15.43 -11.50
CA THR A 188 -31.41 -16.20 -12.36
C THR A 188 -30.62 -17.13 -13.30
N ARG A 189 -30.58 -18.37 -12.83
CA ARG A 189 -30.35 -19.61 -13.55
C ARG A 189 -31.35 -19.74 -14.71
N ARG A 190 -30.87 -19.95 -15.94
CA ARG A 190 -31.70 -20.46 -17.03
C ARG A 190 -30.98 -21.64 -17.69
N THR A 191 -31.36 -22.82 -17.25
CA THR A 191 -31.29 -24.06 -18.03
C THR A 191 -32.25 -23.92 -19.20
N ASP A 192 -31.76 -24.15 -20.42
CA ASP A 192 -32.59 -24.63 -21.51
C ASP A 192 -31.81 -25.74 -22.23
N GLU A 193 -32.26 -26.98 -21.98
CA GLU A 193 -32.16 -28.10 -22.89
C GLU A 193 -32.85 -27.73 -24.21
N SER A 194 -32.28 -28.11 -25.35
CA SER A 194 -33.09 -28.56 -26.50
C SER A 194 -32.23 -29.25 -27.56
N SER A 195 -32.59 -30.53 -27.76
CA SER A 195 -32.52 -31.37 -28.97
C SER A 195 -31.18 -31.89 -29.47
#